data_AF-A0A383A3X0-F1
#
_entry.id   AF-A0A383A3X0-F1
#
_cell.length_a   1.000
_cell.length_b   1.000
_cell.length_c   1.000
_cell.angle_alpha   90.00
_cell.angle_beta   90.00
_cell.angle_gamma   90.00
#
_symmetry.space_group_name_H-M   'P 1'
#
loop_
_entity.id
_entity.type
_entity.pdbx_description
1 polymer ?
#
loop_
_entity_poly.entity_id
_entity_poly.type
_entity_poly.pdbx_seq_one_letter_code
_entity_poly.pdbx_strand_id
1 'polypeptide(L)'
;MRVIAVGCEYSGVSTLIKGLDDWGKQRGFQHHLDDHFTIPDAFHLSDEEQQAMLDMLPAIKERFQRFQLVYHVRLLHRYRHILLGGFHIEETIYGPRYY
;
A
#
# COMPACT_ATOMS: atom_id res chain seq x y z
N MET A 1 13.32 -9.46 6.48
CA MET A 1 13.10 -9.45 5.02
C MET A 1 12.34 -8.18 4.66
N ARG A 2 12.78 -7.43 3.66
CA ARG A 2 12.11 -6.21 3.20
C ARG A 2 11.66 -6.43 1.77
N VAL A 3 10.35 -6.42 1.52
CA VAL A 3 9.79 -6.66 0.17
C VAL A 3 8.86 -5.52 -0.17
N ILE A 4 9.01 -5.01 -1.39
CA ILE A 4 8.04 -4.12 -2.04
C ILE A 4 7.51 -4.91 -3.23
N ALA A 5 6.22 -5.24 -3.22
CA ALA A 5 5.58 -5.91 -4.34
C ALA A 5 4.66 -4.93 -5.07
N VAL A 6 4.85 -4.83 -6.38
CA VAL A 6 4.13 -3.92 -7.26
C VAL A 6 3.64 -4.68 -8.49
N GLY A 7 2.52 -4.22 -9.05
CA GLY A 7 1.91 -4.80 -10.23
C GLY A 7 0.57 -4.13 -10.49
N CYS A 8 0.11 -4.18 -11.73
CA CYS A 8 -1.20 -3.65 -12.08
C CYS A 8 -2.33 -4.50 -11.47
N GLU A 9 -3.56 -4.00 -11.59
CA GLU A 9 -4.76 -4.69 -11.16
C GLU A 9 -4.78 -6.14 -11.69
N TYR A 10 -5.19 -7.08 -10.83
CA TYR A 10 -5.28 -8.52 -11.15
C TYR A 10 -3.96 -9.24 -11.47
N SER A 11 -2.80 -8.61 -11.27
CA SER A 11 -1.49 -9.28 -11.44
C SER A 11 -1.11 -10.25 -10.30
N GLY A 12 -1.90 -10.31 -9.23
CA GLY A 12 -1.69 -11.23 -8.10
C GLY A 12 -0.83 -10.69 -6.94
N VAL A 13 -0.57 -9.37 -6.88
CA VAL A 13 0.22 -8.73 -5.81
C VAL A 13 -0.32 -9.05 -4.41
N SER A 14 -1.63 -8.89 -4.19
CA SER A 14 -2.26 -9.19 -2.89
C SER A 14 -2.12 -10.67 -2.52
N THR A 15 -2.24 -11.57 -3.50
CA THR A 15 -2.04 -13.01 -3.29
C THR A 15 -0.59 -13.32 -2.89
N LEU A 16 0.38 -12.72 -3.57
CA LEU A 16 1.80 -12.89 -3.27
C LEU A 16 2.15 -12.39 -1.86
N ILE A 17 1.73 -11.17 -1.51
CA ILE A 17 2.02 -10.58 -0.20
C ILE A 17 1.41 -11.40 0.93
N LYS A 18 0.14 -11.80 0.79
CA LYS A 18 -0.51 -12.66 1.78
C LYS A 18 0.23 -13.98 1.96
N GLY A 19 0.65 -14.61 0.85
CA GLY A 19 1.44 -15.85 0.90
C GLY A 19 2.79 -15.68 1.60
N LEU A 20 3.49 -14.56 1.38
CA LEU A 20 4.75 -14.24 2.07
C LEU A 20 4.53 -13.99 3.57
N ASP A 21 3.45 -13.31 3.93
CA ASP A 21 3.12 -13.06 5.32
C ASP A 21 2.77 -14.35 6.07
N ASP A 22 1.91 -15.18 5.49
CA ASP A 22 1.53 -16.50 6.04
C ASP A 22 2.75 -17.43 6.17
N TRP A 23 3.61 -17.47 5.15
CA TRP A 23 4.88 -18.21 5.20
C TRP A 23 5.79 -17.75 6.34
N GLY A 24 5.84 -16.43 6.58
CA GLY A 24 6.61 -15.81 7.64
C GLY A 24 6.09 -16.18 9.02
N LYS A 25 4.78 -16.04 9.22
CA LYS A 25 4.09 -16.39 10.47
C LYS A 25 4.34 -17.86 10.86
N GLN A 26 4.28 -18.78 9.90
CA GLN A 26 4.58 -20.21 10.13
C GLN A 26 6.03 -20.48 10.58
N ARG A 27 6.95 -19.54 10.37
CA ARG A 27 8.37 -19.63 10.74
C ARG A 27 8.73 -18.73 11.92
N GLY A 28 7.74 -18.12 12.58
CA GLY A 28 7.95 -17.21 13.70
C GLY A 28 8.42 -15.81 13.31
N PHE A 29 8.32 -15.44 12.01
CA PHE A 29 8.52 -14.05 11.60
C PHE A 29 7.22 -13.26 11.78
N GLN A 30 7.35 -12.05 12.31
CA GLN A 30 6.28 -11.04 12.31
C GLN A 30 6.65 -9.97 11.29
N HIS A 31 5.92 -9.92 10.18
CA HIS A 31 6.05 -8.83 9.23
C HIS A 31 5.22 -7.62 9.67
N HIS A 32 5.78 -6.43 9.45
CA HIS A 32 4.96 -5.22 9.33
C HIS A 32 4.38 -5.20 7.92
N LEU A 33 3.06 -5.21 7.77
CA LEU A 33 2.39 -5.30 6.47
C LEU A 33 1.60 -4.02 6.23
N ASP A 34 1.89 -3.34 5.12
CA ASP A 34 1.11 -2.20 4.64
C ASP A 34 0.78 -2.38 3.15
N ASP A 35 -0.50 -2.37 2.78
CA ASP A 35 -1.00 -2.57 1.41
C ASP A 35 -2.12 -1.57 1.03
N HIS A 36 -2.31 -0.53 1.84
CA HIS A 36 -3.37 0.48 1.75
C HIS A 36 -3.01 1.70 0.89
N PHE A 37 -2.11 1.54 -0.08
CA PHE A 37 -1.65 2.67 -0.91
C PHE A 37 -2.59 2.99 -2.08
N THR A 38 -3.36 2.01 -2.55
CA THR A 38 -4.27 2.17 -3.68
C THR A 38 -5.40 3.15 -3.36
N ILE A 39 -5.80 3.96 -4.34
CA ILE A 39 -6.95 4.87 -4.21
C ILE A 39 -8.16 4.29 -4.96
N PRO A 40 -9.28 4.00 -4.27
CA PRO A 40 -9.48 4.04 -2.82
C PRO A 40 -8.92 2.78 -2.12
N ASP A 41 -8.70 2.86 -0.80
CA ASP A 41 -8.36 1.67 -0.01
C ASP A 41 -9.58 0.75 0.11
N ALA A 42 -9.59 -0.30 -0.71
CA ALA A 42 -10.68 -1.27 -0.77
C ALA A 42 -10.70 -2.27 0.41
N PHE A 43 -9.68 -2.30 1.27
CA PHE A 43 -9.54 -3.30 2.32
C PHE A 43 -9.92 -2.76 3.71
N HIS A 44 -9.72 -1.47 3.97
CA HIS A 44 -9.92 -0.89 5.30
C HIS A 44 -11.01 0.18 5.39
N LEU A 45 -11.57 0.62 4.26
CA LEU A 45 -12.61 1.64 4.21
C LEU A 45 -13.97 1.05 3.82
N SER A 46 -15.04 1.58 4.41
CA SER A 46 -16.42 1.32 3.95
C SER A 46 -16.68 1.93 2.57
N ASP A 47 -17.74 1.48 1.89
CA ASP A 47 -18.11 2.00 0.57
C ASP A 47 -18.29 3.54 0.57
N GLU A 48 -18.85 4.10 1.65
CA GLU A 48 -19.03 5.55 1.80
C GLU A 48 -17.68 6.27 1.94
N GLU A 49 -16.75 5.72 2.72
CA GLU A 49 -15.41 6.30 2.91
C GLU A 49 -14.55 6.16 1.65
N GLN A 50 -14.66 5.04 0.93
CA GLN A 50 -14.02 4.85 -0.38
C GLN A 50 -14.52 5.90 -1.37
N GLN A 51 -15.82 6.15 -1.43
CA GLN A 51 -16.40 7.17 -2.28
C GLN A 51 -15.93 8.57 -1.88
N ALA A 52 -15.87 8.89 -0.58
CA ALA A 52 -15.33 10.17 -0.12
C ALA A 52 -13.86 10.38 -0.52
N MET A 53 -13.05 9.32 -0.49
CA MET A 53 -11.66 9.36 -0.96
C MET A 53 -11.56 9.58 -2.47
N LEU A 54 -12.47 8.97 -3.25
CA LEU A 54 -12.59 9.19 -4.69
C LEU A 54 -13.06 10.60 -5.05
N ASP A 55 -13.94 11.20 -4.27
CA ASP A 55 -14.50 12.54 -4.52
C ASP A 55 -13.62 13.68 -4.00
N MET A 56 -12.58 13.37 -3.23
CA MET A 56 -11.64 14.35 -2.69
C MET A 56 -10.99 15.18 -3.81
N LEU A 57 -10.67 16.45 -3.54
CA LEU A 57 -10.00 17.29 -4.54
C LEU A 57 -8.56 16.79 -4.81
N PRO A 58 -8.07 16.83 -6.08
CA PRO A 58 -6.74 16.36 -6.48
C PRO A 58 -5.60 16.77 -5.54
N ALA A 59 -5.48 18.07 -5.25
CA ALA A 59 -4.41 18.59 -4.40
C ALA A 59 -4.43 18.07 -2.95
N ILE A 60 -5.59 17.63 -2.45
CA ILE A 60 -5.69 17.04 -1.11
C ILE A 60 -5.29 15.57 -1.17
N LYS A 61 -5.75 14.83 -2.19
CA LYS A 61 -5.35 13.42 -2.40
C LYS A 61 -3.84 13.28 -2.57
N GLU A 62 -3.24 14.15 -3.38
CA GLU A 62 -1.80 14.19 -3.63
C GLU A 62 -1.00 14.35 -2.34
N ARG A 63 -1.37 15.34 -1.52
CA ARG A 63 -0.72 15.59 -0.23
C ARG A 63 -0.85 14.41 0.72
N PHE A 64 -2.02 13.78 0.76
CA PHE A 64 -2.25 12.58 1.56
C PHE A 64 -1.38 11.42 1.08
N GLN A 65 -1.32 11.15 -0.23
CA GLN A 65 -0.48 10.10 -0.80
C GLN A 65 1.01 10.34 -0.53
N ARG A 66 1.52 11.55 -0.76
CA ARG A 66 2.91 11.88 -0.43
C ARG A 66 3.23 11.70 1.05
N PHE A 67 2.29 12.08 1.93
CA PHE A 67 2.44 11.86 3.37
C PHE A 67 2.55 10.36 3.69
N GLN A 68 1.66 9.54 3.15
CA GLN A 68 1.71 8.08 3.30
C GLN A 68 3.06 7.52 2.82
N LEU A 69 3.52 7.90 1.63
CA LEU A 69 4.79 7.40 1.09
C LEU A 69 5.99 7.74 1.98
N VAL A 70 6.12 9.00 2.42
CA VAL A 70 7.23 9.42 3.28
C VAL A 70 7.20 8.70 4.63
N TYR A 71 6.00 8.47 5.19
CA TYR A 71 5.84 7.69 6.40
C TYR A 71 6.37 6.26 6.22
N HIS A 72 6.01 5.58 5.13
CA HIS A 72 6.44 4.19 4.88
C HIS A 72 7.93 4.05 4.50
N VAL A 73 8.54 5.08 3.87
CA VAL A 73 10.00 5.13 3.72
C VAL A 73 10.68 5.03 5.09
N ARG A 74 10.18 5.74 6.10
CA ARG A 74 10.73 5.67 7.47
C ARG A 74 10.53 4.27 8.08
N LEU A 75 9.40 3.62 7.80
CA LEU A 75 9.13 2.27 8.28
C LEU A 75 10.05 1.22 7.65
N LEU A 76 10.37 1.36 6.36
CA LEU A 76 11.36 0.50 5.68
C LEU A 76 12.72 0.54 6.39
N HIS A 77 13.12 1.69 6.93
CA HIS A 77 14.36 1.80 7.70
C HIS A 77 14.24 1.25 9.13
N ARG A 78 13.05 1.30 9.73
CA ARG A 78 12.80 0.86 11.11
C ARG A 78 12.63 -0.65 11.24
N TYR A 79 11.83 -1.27 10.36
CA TYR A 79 11.48 -2.67 10.50
C TYR A 79 12.47 -3.59 9.79
N ARG A 80 12.82 -4.68 10.46
CA ARG A 80 13.65 -5.76 9.90
C ARG A 80 12.85 -6.63 8.93
N HIS A 81 11.56 -6.81 9.22
CA HIS A 81 10.60 -7.63 8.48
C HIS A 81 9.42 -6.75 8.09
N ILE A 82 9.34 -6.35 6.83
CA ILE A 82 8.30 -5.46 6.31
C ILE A 82 7.93 -5.85 4.87
N LEU A 83 6.64 -5.85 4.60
CA LEU A 83 6.03 -6.13 3.30
C LEU A 83 5.19 -4.93 2.91
N LEU A 84 5.46 -4.35 1.75
CA LEU A 84 4.69 -3.23 1.20
C LEU A 84 4.05 -3.63 -0.13
N GLY A 85 2.73 -3.50 -0.25
CA GLY A 85 1.97 -3.75 -1.48
C GLY A 85 1.57 -2.47 -2.19
N GLY A 86 1.86 -2.33 -3.48
CA GLY A 86 1.50 -1.13 -4.25
C GLY A 86 2.37 0.10 -3.96
N PHE A 87 3.23 0.07 -2.94
CA PHE A 87 4.17 1.15 -2.67
C PHE A 87 5.01 1.51 -3.91
N HIS A 88 5.28 2.80 -4.12
CA HIS A 88 5.96 3.40 -5.29
C HIS A 88 5.18 3.41 -6.61
N ILE A 89 4.48 2.32 -6.99
CA ILE A 89 3.71 2.28 -8.25
C ILE A 89 2.48 3.19 -8.21
N GLU A 90 1.83 3.30 -7.04
CA GLU A 90 0.65 4.16 -6.82
C GLU A 90 0.94 5.65 -7.01
N GLU A 91 2.19 6.09 -6.82
CA GLU A 91 2.63 7.46 -7.11
C GLU A 91 3.13 7.60 -8.55
N THR A 92 4.11 6.76 -8.91
CA THR A 92 4.90 6.97 -10.13
C THR A 92 4.10 6.67 -11.39
N ILE A 93 3.16 5.72 -11.31
CA ILE A 93 2.36 5.27 -12.46
C ILE A 93 0.91 5.72 -12.32
N TYR A 94 0.28 5.49 -11.17
CA TYR A 94 -1.14 5.80 -11.00
C TYR A 94 -1.41 7.23 -10.51
N GLY A 95 -0.46 7.89 -9.86
CA GLY A 95 -0.61 9.25 -9.33
C GLY A 95 -1.24 10.24 -10.33
N PRO A 96 -0.72 10.36 -11.57
CA PRO A 96 -1.29 11.25 -12.59
C PRO A 96 -2.73 10.96 -13.02
N ARG A 97 -3.29 9.80 -12.64
CA ARG A 97 -4.71 9.47 -12.87
C ARG A 97 -5.61 9.91 -11.72
N TYR A 98 -5.06 10.08 -10.52
CA TYR A 98 -5.82 10.38 -9.31
C TYR A 98 -5.76 11.84 -8.89
N TYR A 99 -4.68 12.55 -9.23
CA TYR A 99 -4.47 13.95 -8.88
C TYR A 99 -3.54 14.70 -9.83
#